data_AF-A0A9W4B8L0-F1
#
_entry.id   AF-A0A9W4B8L0-F1
#
_cell.length_a   1.000
_cell.length_b   1.000
_cell.length_c   1.000
_cell.angle_alpha   90.00
_cell.angle_beta   90.00
_cell.angle_gamma   90.00
#
_symmetry.space_group_name_H-M   'P 1'
#
loop_
_entity.id
_entity.type
_entity.pdbx_description
1 polymer ?
#
loop_
_entity_poly.entity_id
_entity_poly.type
_entity_poly.pdbx_seq_one_letter_code
_entity_poly.pdbx_strand_id
1 'polypeptide(L)'
;MVQYTDIGDVSSAEVERMRAVYEPLAAAVRELIDATIRTEVAADTVGEVTAEIGAATARLRSRQCDGPFGVRSTTGGDRLAWGNPVIGIRNPIAPPLTIQRDDDGGVFTDFHLGAAYEGPPGHVHGGVSALVLDHVLGEVAANEETPRFTGTITLRYLRPTRLGELHAEARITRTDGFKAYAAGHLADEEGITVEAEGIFIQPKWARG
;
A
#
# COMPACT_ATOMS: atom_id res chain seq x y z
N MET A 1 11.17 -12.71 -14.63
CA MET A 1 11.78 -12.53 -13.29
C MET A 1 11.33 -11.18 -12.79
N VAL A 2 10.94 -11.03 -11.52
CA VAL A 2 10.63 -9.71 -10.97
C VAL A 2 11.95 -8.93 -10.92
N GLN A 3 12.03 -7.84 -11.67
CA GLN A 3 13.24 -7.01 -11.73
C GLN A 3 13.13 -5.90 -10.69
N TYR A 4 14.08 -5.89 -9.76
CA TYR A 4 14.31 -4.78 -8.85
C TYR A 4 15.27 -3.79 -9.52
N THR A 5 15.02 -2.50 -9.37
CA THR A 5 15.91 -1.47 -9.88
C THR A 5 16.94 -1.13 -8.81
N ASP A 6 18.17 -1.62 -8.97
CA ASP A 6 19.29 -1.17 -8.15
C ASP A 6 19.60 0.30 -8.50
N ILE A 7 19.54 1.17 -7.50
CA ILE A 7 19.86 2.60 -7.65
C ILE A 7 21.27 2.93 -7.15
N GLY A 8 22.06 1.91 -6.80
CA GLY A 8 23.45 2.03 -6.39
C GLY A 8 23.63 2.42 -4.92
N ASP A 9 24.81 2.98 -4.62
CA ASP A 9 25.24 3.40 -3.29
C ASP A 9 24.55 4.70 -2.87
N VAL A 10 23.26 4.57 -2.58
CA VAL A 10 22.44 5.62 -1.99
C VAL A 10 22.42 5.39 -0.49
N SER A 11 23.13 6.25 0.25
CA SER A 11 23.14 6.21 1.71
C SER A 11 21.72 6.33 2.30
N SER A 12 21.47 5.75 3.47
CA SER A 12 20.18 5.90 4.15
C SER A 12 19.84 7.37 4.45
N ALA A 13 20.85 8.23 4.66
CA ALA A 13 20.64 9.67 4.78
C ALA A 13 20.09 10.30 3.48
N GLU A 14 20.56 9.83 2.31
CA GLU A 14 20.03 10.27 1.02
C GLU A 14 18.60 9.76 0.78
N VAL A 15 18.32 8.52 1.16
CA VAL A 15 16.95 7.96 1.12
C VAL A 15 16.00 8.82 1.95
N GLU A 16 16.42 9.24 3.15
CA GLU A 16 15.61 10.10 4.02
C GLU A 16 15.42 11.51 3.42
N ARG A 17 16.46 12.10 2.81
CA ARG A 17 16.31 13.37 2.07
C ARG A 17 15.33 13.23 0.92
N MET A 18 15.39 12.14 0.16
CA MET A 18 14.46 11.89 -0.94
C MET A 18 13.02 11.70 -0.43
N ARG A 19 12.83 10.99 0.68
CA ARG A 19 11.53 10.85 1.35
C ARG A 19 10.95 12.22 1.72
N ALA A 20 11.74 13.05 2.41
CA ALA A 20 11.33 14.39 2.82
C ALA A 20 10.93 15.31 1.64
N VAL A 21 11.41 15.03 0.43
CA VAL A 21 11.03 15.76 -0.79
C VAL A 21 9.74 15.22 -1.42
N TYR A 22 9.61 13.90 -1.57
CA TYR A 22 8.52 13.32 -2.36
C TYR A 22 7.27 12.94 -1.57
N GLU A 23 7.40 12.63 -0.28
CA GLU A 23 6.26 12.27 0.57
C GLU A 23 5.27 13.43 0.75
N PRO A 24 5.71 14.68 0.99
CA PRO A 24 4.77 15.82 1.08
C PRO A 24 4.00 16.08 -0.21
N LEU A 25 4.62 15.82 -1.38
CA LEU A 25 3.92 15.92 -2.66
C LEU A 25 2.77 14.93 -2.75
N ALA A 26 2.99 13.66 -2.40
CA ALA A 26 1.94 12.65 -2.41
C ALA A 26 0.86 12.96 -1.36
N ALA A 27 1.25 13.46 -0.18
CA ALA A 27 0.29 13.90 0.84
C ALA A 27 -0.61 15.04 0.33
N ALA A 28 -0.04 16.07 -0.31
CA ALA A 28 -0.84 17.14 -0.92
C ALA A 28 -1.81 16.63 -1.99
N VAL A 29 -1.41 15.62 -2.77
CA VAL A 29 -2.31 15.00 -3.76
C VAL A 29 -3.39 14.14 -3.10
N ARG A 30 -3.13 13.50 -1.95
CA ARG A 30 -4.17 12.79 -1.17
C ARG A 30 -5.26 13.75 -0.69
N GLU A 31 -4.87 14.89 -0.14
CA GLU A 31 -5.81 15.95 0.24
C GLU A 31 -6.61 16.44 -0.97
N LEU A 32 -5.96 16.59 -2.13
CA LEU A 32 -6.63 16.97 -3.36
C LEU A 32 -7.63 15.90 -3.85
N ILE A 33 -7.32 14.61 -3.74
CA ILE A 33 -8.23 13.51 -4.10
C ILE A 33 -9.50 13.61 -3.26
N ASP A 34 -9.35 13.74 -1.94
CA ASP A 34 -10.48 13.90 -1.03
C ASP A 34 -11.31 15.16 -1.34
N ALA A 35 -10.65 16.30 -1.52
CA ALA A 35 -11.32 17.56 -1.88
C ALA A 35 -12.05 17.47 -3.23
N THR A 36 -11.46 16.78 -4.21
CA THR A 36 -12.09 16.56 -5.53
C THR A 36 -13.37 15.75 -5.44
N ILE A 37 -13.42 14.77 -4.53
CA ILE A 37 -14.61 13.93 -4.31
C ILE A 37 -15.74 14.74 -3.64
N ARG A 38 -15.40 15.61 -2.69
CA ARG A 38 -16.39 16.24 -1.79
C ARG A 38 -16.74 17.70 -2.12
N THR A 39 -16.11 18.31 -3.12
CA THR A 39 -16.31 19.72 -3.43
C THR A 39 -17.68 20.01 -4.07
N GLU A 40 -18.30 21.12 -3.68
CA GLU A 40 -19.55 21.66 -4.25
C GLU A 40 -19.35 23.10 -4.79
N VAL A 41 -18.10 23.49 -5.06
CA VAL A 41 -17.78 24.84 -5.56
C VAL A 41 -18.36 25.07 -6.96
N ALA A 42 -18.51 26.34 -7.34
CA ALA A 42 -19.04 26.73 -8.64
C ALA A 42 -18.16 26.26 -9.81
N ALA A 43 -18.78 26.11 -10.99
CA ALA A 43 -18.12 25.61 -12.20
C ALA A 43 -16.86 26.42 -12.60
N ASP A 44 -16.88 27.74 -12.40
CA ASP A 44 -15.73 28.60 -12.70
C ASP A 44 -14.51 28.22 -11.84
N THR A 45 -14.70 28.02 -10.53
CA THR A 45 -13.66 27.55 -9.62
C THR A 45 -13.15 26.16 -9.98
N VAL A 46 -14.04 25.24 -10.39
CA VAL A 46 -13.62 23.91 -10.89
C VAL A 46 -12.72 24.04 -12.11
N GLY A 47 -13.06 24.95 -13.04
CA GLY A 47 -12.24 25.24 -14.23
C GLY A 47 -10.86 25.77 -13.90
N GLU A 48 -10.77 26.75 -12.99
CA GLU A 48 -9.50 27.33 -12.53
C GLU A 48 -8.59 26.27 -11.88
N VAL A 49 -9.11 25.51 -10.92
CA VAL A 49 -8.37 24.46 -10.23
C VAL A 49 -7.93 23.36 -11.20
N THR A 50 -8.77 22.98 -12.17
CA THR A 50 -8.40 22.00 -13.20
C THR A 50 -7.20 22.47 -14.03
N ALA A 51 -7.15 23.76 -14.39
CA ALA A 51 -6.02 24.34 -15.11
C ALA A 51 -4.74 24.35 -14.27
N GLU A 52 -4.84 24.66 -12.97
CA GLU A 52 -3.71 24.60 -12.03
C GLU A 52 -3.14 23.19 -11.87
N ILE A 53 -4.01 22.19 -11.69
CA ILE A 53 -3.63 20.77 -11.63
C ILE A 53 -2.95 20.34 -12.94
N GLY A 54 -3.48 20.77 -14.08
CA GLY A 54 -2.87 20.54 -15.39
C GLY A 54 -1.46 21.12 -15.49
N ALA A 55 -1.27 22.37 -15.06
CA ALA A 55 0.04 23.03 -15.05
C ALA A 55 1.02 22.36 -14.09
N ALA A 56 0.59 21.99 -12.89
CA ALA A 56 1.40 21.24 -11.92
C ALA A 56 1.82 19.88 -12.49
N THR A 57 0.89 19.16 -13.12
CA THR A 57 1.16 17.87 -13.77
C THR A 57 2.18 18.02 -14.88
N ALA A 58 2.05 19.04 -15.74
CA ALA A 58 3.02 19.31 -16.81
C ALA A 58 4.44 19.58 -16.25
N ARG A 59 4.55 20.33 -15.15
CA ARG A 59 5.85 20.57 -14.47
C ARG A 59 6.48 19.28 -13.94
N LEU A 60 5.69 18.42 -13.28
CA LEU A 60 6.16 17.13 -12.79
C LEU A 60 6.60 16.20 -13.93
N ARG A 61 5.94 16.29 -15.09
CA ARG A 61 6.27 15.50 -16.28
C ARG A 61 7.48 16.01 -17.06
N SER A 62 8.04 17.18 -16.72
CA SER A 62 9.27 17.68 -17.37
C SER A 62 10.47 16.74 -17.22
N ARG A 63 10.47 15.90 -16.17
CA ARG A 63 11.45 14.83 -15.96
C ARG A 63 10.83 13.65 -15.21
N GLN A 64 10.81 12.48 -15.84
CA GLN A 64 10.28 11.24 -15.25
C GLN A 64 11.27 10.09 -15.42
N CYS A 65 11.09 9.01 -14.66
CA CYS A 65 11.78 7.76 -14.97
C CYS A 65 11.15 7.11 -16.21
N ASP A 66 11.95 6.35 -16.94
CA ASP A 66 11.45 5.52 -18.02
C ASP A 66 10.68 4.31 -17.45
N GLY A 67 9.53 4.00 -18.04
CA GLY A 67 8.73 2.84 -17.64
C GLY A 67 8.15 2.93 -16.22
N PRO A 68 7.75 1.78 -15.63
CA PRO A 68 7.14 1.73 -14.30
C PRO A 68 8.15 2.05 -13.19
N PHE A 69 7.68 2.63 -12.07
CA PHE A 69 8.54 2.98 -10.94
C PHE A 69 9.24 1.76 -10.30
N GLY A 70 8.54 0.62 -10.25
CA GLY A 70 9.04 -0.64 -9.70
C GLY A 70 9.30 -0.61 -8.19
N VAL A 71 10.10 -1.56 -7.72
CA VAL A 71 10.71 -1.53 -6.39
C VAL A 71 12.19 -1.25 -6.60
N ARG A 72 12.68 -0.20 -5.95
CA ARG A 72 14.10 0.18 -6.01
C ARG A 72 14.83 -0.34 -4.79
N SER A 73 16.07 -0.75 -4.95
CA SER A 73 16.91 -1.21 -3.84
C SER A 73 18.18 -0.36 -3.76
N THR A 74 18.61 -0.02 -2.55
CA THR A 74 19.92 0.57 -2.29
C THR A 74 20.96 -0.52 -2.00
N THR A 75 22.24 -0.22 -2.18
CA THR A 75 23.33 -1.12 -1.75
C THR A 75 23.32 -1.38 -0.24
N GLY A 76 22.73 -0.47 0.55
CA GLY A 76 22.53 -0.63 1.99
C GLY A 76 21.37 -1.56 2.39
N GLY A 77 20.63 -2.13 1.41
CA GLY A 77 19.53 -3.07 1.65
C GLY A 77 18.14 -2.44 1.71
N ASP A 78 18.03 -1.10 1.64
CA ASP A 78 16.73 -0.44 1.70
C ASP A 78 15.89 -0.76 0.47
N ARG A 79 14.66 -1.24 0.68
CA ARG A 79 13.68 -1.49 -0.38
C ARG A 79 12.67 -0.35 -0.47
N LEU A 80 12.77 0.42 -1.54
CA LEU A 80 11.95 1.59 -1.81
C LEU A 80 10.76 1.21 -2.70
N ALA A 81 9.74 0.59 -2.10
CA ALA A 81 8.46 0.29 -2.76
C ALA A 81 7.55 1.54 -2.87
N TRP A 82 8.12 2.72 -3.16
CA TRP A 82 7.45 4.01 -2.98
C TRP A 82 6.26 4.24 -3.93
N GLY A 83 6.18 3.50 -5.04
CA GLY A 83 5.01 3.51 -5.93
C GLY A 83 3.92 2.49 -5.57
N ASN A 84 4.12 1.67 -4.54
CA ASN A 84 3.17 0.63 -4.15
C ASN A 84 1.79 1.23 -3.77
N PRO A 85 0.67 0.61 -4.16
CA PRO A 85 -0.67 1.16 -3.89
C PRO A 85 -1.13 1.05 -2.44
N VAL A 86 -0.35 0.45 -1.54
CA VAL A 86 -0.71 0.23 -0.13
C VAL A 86 0.26 0.94 0.82
N ILE A 87 1.57 0.80 0.61
CA ILE A 87 2.62 1.39 1.47
C ILE A 87 3.40 2.53 0.79
N GLY A 88 3.08 2.82 -0.47
CA GLY A 88 3.91 3.70 -1.29
C GLY A 88 3.79 5.16 -0.89
N ILE A 89 4.86 5.72 -0.30
CA ILE A 89 4.90 7.14 0.07
C ILE A 89 4.83 8.10 -1.13
N ARG A 90 5.12 7.64 -2.35
CA ARG A 90 4.99 8.41 -3.60
C ARG A 90 3.71 8.11 -4.36
N ASN A 91 2.84 7.27 -3.81
CA ASN A 91 1.58 6.91 -4.43
C ASN A 91 0.42 7.54 -3.66
N PRO A 92 -0.29 8.52 -4.25
CA PRO A 92 -1.40 9.19 -3.57
C PRO A 92 -2.67 8.32 -3.49
N ILE A 93 -2.74 7.17 -4.17
CA ILE A 93 -3.83 6.20 -3.93
C ILE A 93 -3.55 5.29 -2.72
N ALA A 94 -2.34 5.34 -2.14
CA ALA A 94 -2.02 4.59 -0.94
C ALA A 94 -2.51 5.35 0.31
N PRO A 95 -3.11 4.66 1.30
CA PRO A 95 -3.38 5.17 2.66
C PRO A 95 -2.14 5.54 3.49
N PRO A 96 -0.93 5.48 2.91
CA PRO A 96 0.15 4.53 3.20
C PRO A 96 0.09 3.78 4.54
N LEU A 97 0.13 2.44 4.49
CA LEU A 97 0.25 1.63 5.69
C LEU A 97 1.67 1.72 6.28
N THR A 98 1.75 1.85 7.60
CA THR A 98 3.01 1.67 8.35
C THR A 98 2.98 0.30 8.99
N ILE A 99 3.75 -0.62 8.41
CA ILE A 99 3.81 -2.01 8.84
C ILE A 99 4.63 -2.12 10.13
N GLN A 100 4.06 -2.79 11.13
CA GLN A 100 4.71 -3.15 12.37
C GLN A 100 4.79 -4.68 12.49
N ARG A 101 5.78 -5.16 13.26
CA ARG A 101 5.97 -6.58 13.55
C ARG A 101 5.98 -6.78 15.06
N ASP A 102 5.26 -7.78 15.54
CA ASP A 102 5.30 -8.18 16.94
C ASP A 102 6.45 -9.17 17.22
N ASP A 103 6.68 -9.48 18.49
CA ASP A 103 7.75 -10.39 18.95
C ASP A 103 7.53 -11.85 18.49
N ASP A 104 6.29 -12.24 18.19
CA ASP A 104 5.89 -13.57 17.74
C ASP A 104 5.96 -13.71 16.20
N GLY A 105 6.37 -12.65 15.50
CA GLY A 105 6.50 -12.61 14.04
C GLY A 105 5.19 -12.32 13.29
N GLY A 106 4.14 -11.91 14.00
CA GLY A 106 2.94 -11.32 13.42
C GLY A 106 3.23 -9.96 12.80
N VAL A 107 2.37 -9.55 11.86
CA VAL A 107 2.43 -8.24 11.21
C VAL A 107 1.12 -7.52 11.46
N PHE A 108 1.17 -6.23 11.79
CA PHE A 108 -0.02 -5.41 11.95
C PHE A 108 0.20 -3.96 11.52
N THR A 109 -0.89 -3.22 11.36
CA THR A 109 -0.88 -1.80 11.02
C THR A 109 -2.19 -1.13 11.40
N ASP A 110 -2.10 0.11 11.88
CA ASP A 110 -3.24 1.00 12.12
C ASP A 110 -3.21 2.13 11.10
N PHE A 111 -4.37 2.45 10.53
CA PHE A 111 -4.47 3.39 9.42
C PHE A 111 -5.88 3.97 9.28
N HIS A 112 -5.99 5.04 8.51
CA HIS A 112 -7.26 5.72 8.24
C HIS A 112 -7.69 5.54 6.77
N LEU A 113 -8.94 5.16 6.53
CA LEU A 113 -9.55 5.19 5.20
C LEU A 113 -10.72 6.18 5.14
N GLY A 114 -10.52 7.27 4.38
CA GLY A 114 -11.54 8.28 4.11
C GLY A 114 -12.30 8.09 2.78
N ALA A 115 -12.93 9.16 2.31
CA ALA A 115 -13.82 9.17 1.12
C ALA A 115 -13.18 8.62 -0.16
N ALA A 116 -11.85 8.74 -0.30
CA ALA A 116 -11.10 8.19 -1.44
C ALA A 116 -11.22 6.65 -1.60
N TYR A 117 -11.64 5.95 -0.55
CA TYR A 117 -11.72 4.49 -0.49
C TYR A 117 -13.15 3.98 -0.31
N GLU A 118 -14.13 4.88 -0.40
CA GLU A 118 -15.54 4.57 -0.23
C GLU A 118 -16.06 3.69 -1.36
N GLY A 119 -16.88 2.69 -1.00
CA GLY A 119 -17.64 1.88 -1.95
C GLY A 119 -19.13 2.07 -1.70
N PRO A 120 -19.74 1.28 -0.79
CA PRO A 120 -21.07 1.60 -0.29
C PRO A 120 -21.04 2.91 0.53
N PRO A 121 -22.17 3.65 0.60
CA PRO A 121 -22.24 4.89 1.36
C PRO A 121 -21.76 4.73 2.81
N GLY A 122 -20.76 5.52 3.23
CA GLY A 122 -20.13 5.51 4.54
C GLY A 122 -19.22 4.33 4.83
N HIS A 123 -18.92 3.47 3.85
CA HIS A 123 -18.18 2.22 4.05
C HIS A 123 -17.04 2.04 3.05
N VAL A 124 -15.97 1.39 3.50
CA VAL A 124 -14.83 1.01 2.67
C VAL A 124 -15.29 0.06 1.57
N HIS A 125 -14.83 0.31 0.34
CA HIS A 125 -15.04 -0.61 -0.78
C HIS A 125 -14.38 -1.96 -0.48
N GLY A 126 -15.10 -3.08 -0.64
CA GLY A 126 -14.55 -4.40 -0.30
C GLY A 126 -13.25 -4.74 -1.03
N GLY A 127 -13.09 -4.28 -2.28
CA GLY A 127 -11.82 -4.40 -3.02
C GLY A 127 -10.64 -3.66 -2.37
N VAL A 128 -10.87 -2.57 -1.63
CA VAL A 128 -9.82 -1.88 -0.84
C VAL A 128 -9.48 -2.69 0.41
N SER A 129 -10.48 -3.26 1.10
CA SER A 129 -10.21 -4.20 2.20
C SER A 129 -9.38 -5.39 1.72
N ALA A 130 -9.69 -5.92 0.53
CA ALA A 130 -8.92 -7.01 -0.07
C ALA A 130 -7.49 -6.60 -0.43
N LEU A 131 -7.30 -5.38 -0.96
CA LEU A 131 -5.99 -4.83 -1.25
C LEU A 131 -5.12 -4.70 0.01
N VAL A 132 -5.68 -4.20 1.10
CA VAL A 132 -4.98 -4.11 2.40
C VAL A 132 -4.61 -5.50 2.92
N LEU A 133 -5.56 -6.44 2.91
CA LEU A 133 -5.34 -7.78 3.43
C LEU A 133 -4.33 -8.59 2.61
N ASP A 134 -4.32 -8.46 1.27
CA ASP A 134 -3.27 -9.05 0.42
C ASP A 134 -1.89 -8.54 0.82
N HIS A 135 -1.76 -7.23 1.08
CA HIS A 135 -0.49 -6.65 1.47
C HIS A 135 -0.01 -7.16 2.83
N VAL A 136 -0.87 -7.12 3.86
CA VAL A 136 -0.52 -7.52 5.22
C VAL A 136 -0.22 -9.03 5.30
N LEU A 137 -1.01 -9.86 4.63
CA LEU A 137 -0.73 -11.30 4.51
C LEU A 137 0.57 -11.57 3.75
N GLY A 138 0.85 -10.81 2.69
CA GLY A 138 2.08 -10.93 1.91
C GLY A 138 3.32 -10.56 2.73
N GLU A 139 3.22 -9.52 3.55
CA GLU A 139 4.30 -9.01 4.39
C GLU A 139 4.70 -9.99 5.50
N VAL A 140 3.73 -10.74 6.06
CA VAL A 140 4.03 -11.81 7.02
C VAL A 140 4.54 -13.08 6.33
N ALA A 141 4.10 -13.33 5.09
CA ALA A 141 4.47 -14.52 4.35
C ALA A 141 5.86 -14.45 3.67
N ALA A 142 6.32 -13.26 3.30
CA ALA A 142 7.60 -13.06 2.64
C ALA A 142 8.62 -12.43 3.60
N ASN A 143 9.88 -12.82 3.46
CA ASN A 143 11.02 -12.12 4.07
C ASN A 143 12.15 -11.99 3.02
N GLU A 144 13.25 -11.33 3.39
CA GLU A 144 14.36 -11.07 2.47
C GLU A 144 14.98 -12.36 1.90
N GLU A 145 15.03 -13.43 2.68
CA GLU A 145 15.63 -14.71 2.29
C GLU A 145 14.66 -15.58 1.47
N THR A 146 13.36 -15.46 1.73
CA THR A 146 12.30 -16.30 1.17
C THR A 146 11.22 -15.43 0.53
N PRO A 147 11.42 -14.95 -0.72
CA PRO A 147 10.37 -14.23 -1.42
C PRO A 147 9.19 -15.17 -1.68
N ARG A 148 7.98 -14.75 -1.33
CA ARG A 148 6.75 -15.47 -1.63
C ARG A 148 5.76 -14.57 -2.35
N PHE A 149 5.01 -15.16 -3.28
CA PHE A 149 3.99 -14.48 -4.06
C PHE A 149 2.63 -15.02 -3.72
N THR A 150 1.61 -14.17 -3.75
CA THR A 150 0.22 -14.58 -3.56
C THR A 150 -0.14 -15.68 -4.57
N GLY A 151 -0.50 -16.85 -4.07
CA GLY A 151 -1.07 -17.94 -4.86
C GLY A 151 -2.59 -17.89 -4.83
N THR A 152 -3.17 -17.72 -3.65
CA THR A 152 -4.62 -17.58 -3.46
C THR A 152 -4.89 -16.79 -2.19
N ILE A 153 -5.93 -15.96 -2.20
CA ILE A 153 -6.51 -15.36 -0.99
C ILE A 153 -8.01 -15.60 -1.02
N THR A 154 -8.55 -16.02 0.12
CA THR A 154 -9.98 -16.15 0.38
C THR A 154 -10.36 -15.09 1.40
N LEU A 155 -11.37 -14.27 1.10
CA LEU A 155 -11.89 -13.25 2.01
C LEU A 155 -13.31 -13.58 2.44
N ARG A 156 -13.62 -13.31 3.72
CA ARG A 156 -14.96 -13.39 4.29
C ARG A 156 -15.34 -12.03 4.86
N TYR A 157 -16.28 -11.34 4.20
CA TYR A 157 -16.83 -10.07 4.68
C TYR A 157 -17.92 -10.37 5.69
N LEU A 158 -17.63 -10.19 6.98
CA LEU A 158 -18.52 -10.53 8.08
C LEU A 158 -19.56 -9.44 8.33
N ARG A 159 -19.16 -8.19 8.19
CA ARG A 159 -20.01 -7.00 8.31
C ARG A 159 -19.44 -5.82 7.49
N PRO A 160 -20.24 -4.78 7.21
CA PRO A 160 -19.74 -3.58 6.55
C PRO A 160 -18.56 -2.97 7.32
N THR A 161 -17.53 -2.51 6.61
CA THR A 161 -16.39 -1.80 7.23
C THR A 161 -16.62 -0.32 7.09
N ARG A 162 -16.79 0.41 8.20
CA ARG A 162 -16.99 1.86 8.16
C ARG A 162 -15.71 2.57 7.70
N LEU A 163 -15.87 3.71 7.04
CA LEU A 163 -14.76 4.65 6.85
C LEU A 163 -14.26 5.15 8.22
N GLY A 164 -12.97 5.46 8.33
CA GLY A 164 -12.34 5.91 9.58
C GLY A 164 -11.07 5.14 9.92
N GLU A 165 -10.77 5.08 11.23
CA GLU A 165 -9.64 4.34 11.79
C GLU A 165 -9.89 2.84 11.71
N LEU A 166 -8.89 2.11 11.22
CA LEU A 166 -8.93 0.68 10.99
C LEU A 166 -7.63 0.03 11.43
N HIS A 167 -7.76 -1.24 11.79
CA HIS A 167 -6.65 -2.12 12.16
C HIS A 167 -6.61 -3.32 11.22
N ALA A 168 -5.42 -3.70 10.77
CA ALA A 168 -5.22 -4.96 10.07
C ALA A 168 -4.04 -5.74 10.67
N GLU A 169 -4.22 -7.04 10.88
CA GLU A 169 -3.15 -7.94 11.33
C GLU A 169 -3.14 -9.27 10.57
N ALA A 170 -1.98 -9.91 10.52
CA ALA A 170 -1.79 -11.25 9.97
C ALA A 170 -0.67 -12.04 10.66
N ARG A 171 -0.77 -13.36 10.59
CA ARG A 171 0.22 -14.31 11.07
C ARG A 171 0.36 -15.51 10.14
N ILE A 172 1.55 -16.12 10.11
CA ILE A 172 1.74 -17.44 9.49
C ILE A 172 1.03 -18.50 10.34
N THR A 173 0.17 -19.29 9.72
CA THR A 173 -0.52 -20.41 10.37
C THR A 173 0.19 -21.74 10.14
N ARG A 174 0.85 -21.90 8.99
CA ARG A 174 1.62 -23.09 8.64
C ARG A 174 2.60 -22.81 7.50
N THR A 175 3.72 -23.53 7.46
CA THR A 175 4.58 -23.63 6.27
C THR A 175 4.66 -25.10 5.82
N ASP A 176 4.55 -25.35 4.52
CA ASP A 176 4.66 -26.68 3.90
C ASP A 176 5.51 -26.58 2.62
N GLY A 177 6.78 -26.95 2.74
CA GLY A 177 7.76 -26.82 1.66
C GLY A 177 7.83 -25.38 1.12
N PHE A 178 7.52 -25.21 -0.16
CA PHE A 178 7.54 -23.91 -0.85
C PHE A 178 6.27 -23.07 -0.64
N LYS A 179 5.33 -23.52 0.21
CA LYS A 179 4.06 -22.85 0.50
C LYS A 179 4.03 -22.31 1.92
N ALA A 180 3.52 -21.10 2.08
CA ALA A 180 3.15 -20.53 3.37
C ALA A 180 1.65 -20.29 3.42
N TYR A 181 1.06 -20.60 4.55
CA TYR A 181 -0.33 -20.32 4.86
C TYR A 181 -0.35 -19.20 5.88
N ALA A 182 -1.08 -18.13 5.59
CA ALA A 182 -1.25 -17.00 6.48
C ALA A 182 -2.73 -16.74 6.70
N ALA A 183 -3.07 -16.24 7.88
CA ALA A 183 -4.41 -15.78 8.21
C ALA A 183 -4.32 -14.40 8.84
N GLY A 184 -5.33 -13.57 8.60
CA GLY A 184 -5.37 -12.20 9.07
C GLY A 184 -6.77 -11.63 8.98
N HIS A 185 -6.92 -10.40 9.45
CA HIS A 185 -8.21 -9.73 9.45
C HIS A 185 -8.08 -8.21 9.38
N LEU A 186 -9.19 -7.58 8.99
CA LEU A 186 -9.43 -6.14 9.06
C LEU A 186 -10.49 -5.89 10.13
N ALA A 187 -10.28 -4.88 10.96
CA ALA A 187 -11.16 -4.52 12.07
C ALA A 187 -11.36 -3.00 12.14
N ASP A 188 -12.53 -2.60 12.66
CA ASP A 188 -12.80 -1.25 13.16
C ASP A 188 -12.98 -1.31 14.69
N GLU A 189 -13.41 -0.20 15.32
CA GLU A 189 -13.62 -0.12 16.78
C GLU A 189 -14.62 -1.15 17.36
N GLU A 190 -15.56 -1.65 16.54
CA GLU A 190 -16.55 -2.66 16.93
C GLU A 190 -16.04 -4.11 16.72
N GLY A 191 -14.83 -4.29 16.20
CA GLY A 191 -14.16 -5.59 16.01
C GLY A 191 -13.95 -5.98 14.54
N ILE A 192 -13.85 -7.27 14.26
CA ILE A 192 -13.51 -7.78 12.91
C ILE A 192 -14.63 -7.50 11.91
N THR A 193 -14.25 -7.01 10.72
CA THR A 193 -15.16 -6.76 9.59
C THR A 193 -14.89 -7.72 8.43
N VAL A 194 -13.62 -8.06 8.19
CA VAL A 194 -13.20 -8.97 7.11
C VAL A 194 -12.13 -9.92 7.62
N GLU A 195 -12.31 -11.22 7.40
CA GLU A 195 -11.28 -12.23 7.62
C GLU A 195 -10.64 -12.60 6.29
N ALA A 196 -9.35 -12.96 6.30
CA ALA A 196 -8.65 -13.45 5.13
C ALA A 196 -7.71 -14.62 5.45
N GLU A 197 -7.69 -15.59 4.53
CA GLU A 197 -6.74 -16.69 4.50
C GLU A 197 -5.99 -16.67 3.17
N GLY A 198 -4.66 -16.79 3.21
CA GLY A 198 -3.81 -16.72 2.03
C GLY A 198 -2.84 -17.89 1.93
N ILE A 199 -2.59 -18.32 0.69
CA ILE A 199 -1.51 -19.25 0.34
C ILE A 199 -0.48 -18.49 -0.48
N PHE A 200 0.75 -18.45 0.02
CA PHE A 200 1.87 -17.76 -0.60
C PHE A 200 2.93 -18.75 -1.05
N ILE A 201 3.45 -18.54 -2.26
CA ILE A 201 4.26 -19.51 -3.00
C ILE A 201 5.65 -18.92 -3.24
N GLN A 202 6.69 -19.62 -2.76
CA GLN A 202 8.05 -19.31 -3.14
C GLN A 202 8.21 -19.59 -4.65
N PRO A 203 8.70 -18.66 -5.48
CA PRO A 203 8.78 -18.85 -6.92
C PRO A 203 9.86 -19.86 -7.28
N LYS A 204 9.73 -20.57 -8.42
CA LYS A 204 10.67 -21.63 -8.82
C LYS A 204 12.14 -21.18 -8.82
N TRP A 205 12.42 -19.95 -9.23
CA TRP A 205 13.79 -19.41 -9.29
C TRP A 205 14.42 -19.18 -7.91
N ALA A 206 13.63 -19.17 -6.83
CA ALA A 206 14.12 -18.99 -5.46
C ALA A 206 14.19 -20.31 -4.67
N ARG A 207 13.89 -21.47 -5.29
CA ARG A 207 13.75 -22.76 -4.57
C ARG A 207 15.04 -23.57 -4.42
N GLY A 208 16.19 -23.03 -4.83
CA GLY A 208 17.44 -23.79 -4.94
C GLY A 208 17.54 -24.56 -6.25
#